data_AF-A0A7C4JE89-F1
#
_entry.id   AF-A0A7C4JE89-F1
#
_cell.length_a   1.000
_cell.length_b   1.000
_cell.length_c   1.000
_cell.angle_alpha   90.00
_cell.angle_beta   90.00
_cell.angle_gamma   90.00
#
_symmetry.space_group_name_H-M   'P 1'
#
loop_
_entity.id
_entity.type
_entity.pdbx_description
1 polymer ?
#
loop_
_entity_poly.entity_id
_entity_poly.type
_entity_poly.pdbx_seq_one_letter_code
_entity_poly.pdbx_strand_id
1 'polypeptide(L)' 'MSVVATCSLSFKIDLKRLARDFPECVKLNRRYPKYKCAYVKIEGMKGRATLFGSGEMISVGAKSVEDAKNDLTL' A
#
# COMPACT_ATOMS: atom_id res chain seq x y z
N MET A 1 -10.47 -16.90 6.40
CA MET A 1 -10.09 -16.61 5.00
C MET A 1 -9.67 -15.15 4.90
N SER A 2 -8.55 -14.86 4.25
CA SER A 2 -8.08 -13.50 3.98
C SER A 2 -7.89 -13.36 2.47
N VAL A 3 -8.31 -12.24 1.92
CA VAL A 3 -8.15 -11.91 0.51
C VAL A 3 -6.88 -11.06 0.35
N VAL A 4 -6.11 -11.37 -0.69
CA VAL A 4 -4.97 -10.57 -1.13
C VAL A 4 -5.31 -10.04 -2.52
N ALA A 5 -5.24 -8.73 -2.71
CA ALA A 5 -5.52 -8.09 -3.98
C ALA A 5 -4.31 -7.30 -4.45
N THR A 6 -4.02 -7.36 -5.74
CA THR A 6 -2.93 -6.59 -6.37
C THR A 6 -3.53 -5.58 -7.33
N CYS A 7 -2.94 -4.39 -7.39
CA CYS A 7 -3.28 -3.34 -8.34
C CYS A 7 -1.98 -2.79 -8.93
N SER A 8 -1.96 -2.55 -10.22
CA SER A 8 -0.83 -1.90 -10.90
C SER A 8 -1.24 -0.52 -11.36
N LEU A 9 -0.55 0.50 -10.84
CA LEU A 9 -0.68 1.87 -11.33
C LEU A 9 0.22 2.03 -12.55
N SER A 10 -0.29 2.69 -13.60
CA SER A 10 0.44 2.90 -14.85
C SER A 10 1.56 3.95 -14.75
N PHE A 11 1.82 4.48 -13.55
CA PHE A 11 2.82 5.50 -13.28
C PHE A 11 3.71 5.13 -12.09
N LYS A 12 4.95 5.64 -12.11
CA LYS A 12 5.91 5.43 -11.03
C LYS A 12 5.56 6.31 -9.84
N ILE A 13 5.70 5.77 -8.63
CA ILE A 13 5.43 6.49 -7.39
C ILE A 13 6.74 6.81 -6.68
N ASP A 14 6.94 8.08 -6.35
CA ASP A 14 8.00 8.49 -5.42
C ASP A 14 7.56 8.21 -3.98
N LEU A 15 7.94 7.04 -3.47
CA LEU A 15 7.62 6.62 -2.11
C LEU A 15 8.22 7.53 -1.04
N LYS A 16 9.36 8.18 -1.30
CA LYS A 16 9.99 9.09 -0.32
C LYS A 16 9.21 10.38 -0.22
N ARG A 17 8.70 10.88 -1.35
CA ARG A 17 7.79 12.03 -1.37
C ARG A 17 6.49 11.68 -0.66
N LEU A 18 5.86 10.55 -1.01
CA LEU A 18 4.61 10.11 -0.40
C LEU A 18 4.71 9.92 1.13
N ALA A 19 5.80 9.32 1.62
CA ALA A 19 6.02 9.15 3.06
C ALA A 19 6.33 10.46 3.80
N ARG A 20 6.78 11.52 3.08
CA ARG A 20 6.95 12.86 3.65
C ARG A 20 5.64 13.64 3.68
N ASP A 21 4.84 13.51 2.63
CA ASP A 21 3.54 14.18 2.52
C ASP A 21 2.49 13.54 3.47
N PHE A 22 2.55 12.21 3.67
CA PHE A 22 1.60 11.46 4.51
C PHE A 22 2.31 10.55 5.53
N PRO A 23 3.07 11.09 6.49
CA PRO A 23 3.86 10.30 7.44
C PRO A 23 3.02 9.43 8.39
N GLU A 24 1.76 9.82 8.60
CA GLU A 24 0.84 9.14 9.52
C GLU A 24 0.30 7.84 8.89
N CYS A 25 0.02 7.88 7.59
CA CYS A 25 -0.55 6.77 6.83
C CYS A 25 0.50 5.93 6.10
N VAL A 26 1.64 6.53 5.71
CA VAL A 26 2.64 5.90 4.84
C VAL A 26 3.98 5.75 5.55
N LYS A 27 4.42 4.51 5.72
CA LYS A 27 5.69 4.16 6.37
C LYS A 27 6.62 3.44 5.38
N LEU A 28 7.78 4.04 5.13
CA LEU A 28 8.82 3.39 4.32
C LEU A 28 9.33 2.12 4.99
N ASN A 29 9.60 1.09 4.20
CA ASN A 29 10.22 -0.13 4.69
C ASN A 29 11.69 0.15 5.08
N ARG A 30 11.93 0.40 6.36
CA ARG A 30 13.27 0.56 6.93
C ARG A 30 14.03 -0.77 7.06
N ARG A 31 13.32 -1.89 7.17
CA ARG A 31 13.92 -3.20 7.45
C ARG A 31 14.59 -3.80 6.21
N TYR A 32 14.06 -3.50 5.02
CA TYR A 32 14.64 -3.96 3.77
C TYR A 32 14.70 -2.84 2.71
N PRO A 33 15.69 -1.93 2.80
CA PRO A 33 15.80 -0.78 1.90
C PRO A 33 16.01 -1.15 0.42
N LYS A 34 16.44 -2.39 0.14
CA LYS A 34 16.59 -2.93 -1.22
C LYS A 34 15.26 -3.02 -1.98
N TYR A 35 14.15 -3.32 -1.30
CA TYR A 35 12.87 -3.60 -1.99
C TYR A 35 12.06 -2.34 -2.30
N LYS A 36 12.55 -1.14 -1.92
CA LYS A 36 11.93 0.17 -2.20
C LYS A 36 10.40 0.10 -2.15
N CYS A 37 9.86 -0.30 -1.01
CA CYS A 37 8.43 -0.39 -0.77
C CYS A 37 8.00 0.46 0.45
N ALA A 38 6.75 0.89 0.43
CA ALA A 38 6.11 1.63 1.50
C ALA A 38 4.85 0.91 1.96
N TYR A 39 4.58 0.95 3.26
CA TYR A 39 3.35 0.43 3.83
C TYR A 39 2.36 1.56 4.01
N VAL A 40 1.17 1.41 3.46
CA VAL A 40 0.06 2.33 3.57
C VAL A 40 -1.00 1.72 4.49
N LYS A 41 -1.40 2.51 5.47
CA LYS A 41 -2.55 2.21 6.32
C LYS A 41 -3.31 3.51 6.55
N ILE A 42 -4.51 3.60 6.00
CA ILE A 42 -5.42 4.72 6.17
C ILE A 42 -6.47 4.34 7.20
N GLU A 43 -7.02 5.34 7.88
CA GLU A 43 -8.13 5.14 8.79
C GLU A 43 -9.34 4.55 8.05
N GLY A 44 -9.94 3.49 8.60
CA GLY A 44 -11.02 2.73 7.95
C GLY A 44 -10.56 1.51 7.15
N MET A 45 -9.28 1.40 6.77
CA MET A 45 -8.74 0.17 6.17
C MET A 45 -8.71 -0.96 7.20
N LYS A 46 -9.33 -2.10 6.86
CA LYS A 46 -9.19 -3.32 7.66
C LYS A 46 -7.85 -4.00 7.40
N GLY A 47 -7.35 -3.88 6.16
CA GLY A 47 -6.06 -4.41 5.74
C GLY A 47 -4.92 -3.41 5.84
N ARG A 48 -3.86 -3.69 5.09
CA ARG A 48 -2.76 -2.77 4.81
C ARG A 48 -2.39 -2.91 3.34
N ALA A 49 -2.08 -1.79 2.69
CA ALA A 49 -1.56 -1.80 1.34
C ALA A 49 -0.03 -1.66 1.36
N THR A 50 0.66 -2.39 0.49
CA THR A 50 2.09 -2.22 0.24
C THR A 50 2.26 -1.61 -1.14
N LEU A 51 2.85 -0.43 -1.19
CA LEU A 51 3.18 0.31 -2.41
C LEU A 51 4.63 0.04 -2.82
N PHE A 52 4.85 -0.16 -4.10
CA PHE A 52 6.16 -0.26 -4.72
C PHE A 52 6.41 0.97 -5.58
N GLY A 53 7.68 1.41 -5.65
CA GLY A 53 8.04 2.57 -6.48
C GLY A 53 7.80 2.34 -7.99
N SER A 54 7.63 1.07 -8.41
CA SER A 54 7.21 0.68 -9.75
C SER A 54 5.78 1.12 -10.10
N GLY A 55 4.94 1.42 -9.11
CA GLY A 55 3.49 1.66 -9.28
C GLY A 55 2.64 0.47 -8.85
N GLU A 56 3.25 -0.67 -8.51
CA GLU A 56 2.49 -1.82 -8.00
C GLU A 56 2.04 -1.59 -6.55
N MET A 57 0.84 -2.07 -6.25
CA MET A 57 0.22 -2.03 -4.94
C MET A 57 -0.35 -3.40 -4.58
N ILE A 58 -0.17 -3.81 -3.34
CA ILE A 58 -0.67 -5.08 -2.82
C ILE A 58 -1.46 -4.81 -1.54
N SER A 59 -2.78 -5.05 -1.55
CA SER A 59 -3.59 -5.08 -0.34
C SER A 59 -3.50 -6.46 0.33
N VAL A 60 -3.14 -6.46 1.60
CA VAL A 60 -3.00 -7.65 2.44
C VAL A 60 -3.86 -7.49 3.70
N GLY A 61 -4.64 -8.51 4.02
CA GLY A 61 -5.43 -8.57 5.26
C GLY A 61 -6.90 -8.17 5.13
N ALA A 62 -7.37 -7.95 3.91
CA ALA A 62 -8.80 -7.79 3.64
C ALA A 62 -9.56 -9.10 3.95
N LYS A 63 -10.75 -9.00 4.55
CA LYS A 63 -11.59 -10.16 4.88
C LYS A 63 -12.57 -10.52 3.75
N SER A 64 -12.79 -9.61 2.82
CA SER A 64 -13.61 -9.79 1.62
C SER A 64 -12.94 -9.13 0.42
N VAL A 65 -13.41 -9.47 -0.79
CA VAL A 65 -12.96 -8.82 -2.03
C VAL A 65 -13.36 -7.35 -2.05
N GLU A 66 -14.51 -7.00 -1.45
CA GLU A 66 -14.95 -5.60 -1.29
C GLU A 66 -14.04 -4.81 -0.35
N ASP A 67 -13.65 -5.39 0.79
CA ASP A 67 -12.66 -4.78 1.68
C ASP A 67 -11.34 -4.54 0.93
N ALA A 68 -10.90 -5.50 0.10
CA ALA A 68 -9.67 -5.39 -0.68
C ALA A 68 -9.77 -4.34 -1.79
N LYS A 69 -10.95 -4.18 -2.41
CA LYS A 69 -11.21 -3.11 -3.38
C LYS A 69 -11.20 -1.73 -2.70
N ASN A 70 -11.85 -1.58 -1.55
CA ASN A 70 -11.81 -0.33 -0.79
C ASN A 70 -10.37 0.04 -0.39
N ASP A 71 -9.57 -0.94 0.03
CA ASP A 71 -8.16 -0.72 0.36
C ASP A 71 -7.31 -0.25 -0.84
N LEU A 72 -7.71 -0.57 -2.08
CA LEU A 72 -7.00 -0.22 -3.32
C LEU A 72 -7.59 1.01 -4.03
N THR A 73 -8.78 1.46 -3.62
CA THR A 73 -9.47 2.62 -4.18
C THR A 73 -9.23 3.80 -3.22
N LEU A 74 -7.98 4.29 -3.23
CA LEU A 74 -7.54 5.47 -2.46
C LEU A 74 -8.34 6.73 -2.82
#